data_AF-A0A078JKS0-F1
#
_entry.id   AF-A0A078JKS0-F1
#
_cell.length_a   1.000
_cell.length_b   1.000
_cell.length_c   1.000
_cell.angle_alpha   90.00
_cell.angle_beta   90.00
_cell.angle_gamma   90.00
#
_symmetry.space_group_name_H-M   'P 1'
#
loop_
_entity.id
_entity.type
_entity.pdbx_description
1 polymer ?
#
loop_
_entity_poly.entity_id
_entity_poly.type
_entity_poly.pdbx_seq_one_letter_code
_entity_poly.pdbx_strand_id
1 'polypeptide(L)'
;QMHDKAVKLYAELAETAVNSFLISKDSPVVEPTRIHSGTEENKGALRKSRGEEDEDFQILEYQAQKGNAAAMYKIGLFYYFGLRGLRRDHTKALHWFSKAVEKGEPRSMELILFPHVVV
;
A
#
# COMPACT_ATOMS: atom_id res chain seq x y z
N GLN A 1 21.09 15.97 -42.35
CA GLN A 1 22.08 16.97 -41.87
C GLN A 1 21.76 17.56 -40.48
N MET A 2 20.60 18.19 -40.22
CA MET A 2 20.31 18.68 -38.85
C MET A 2 19.96 17.57 -37.85
N HIS A 3 19.25 16.52 -38.30
CA HIS A 3 18.86 15.41 -37.43
C HIS A 3 20.05 14.54 -37.02
N ASP A 4 20.99 14.29 -37.94
CA ASP A 4 22.20 13.51 -37.64
C ASP A 4 23.11 14.20 -36.61
N LYS A 5 23.19 15.54 -36.67
CA LYS A 5 23.90 16.35 -35.69
C LYS A 5 23.23 16.32 -34.32
N ALA A 6 21.89 16.36 -34.28
CA ALA A 6 21.15 16.28 -33.02
C ALA A 6 21.32 14.92 -32.34
N VAL A 7 21.22 13.81 -33.08
CA VAL A 7 21.41 12.46 -32.52
C VAL A 7 22.80 12.30 -31.92
N LYS A 8 23.84 12.82 -32.61
CA LYS A 8 25.21 12.77 -32.09
C LYS A 8 25.39 13.58 -30.81
N LEU A 9 24.77 14.77 -30.74
CA LEU A 9 24.82 15.63 -29.56
C LEU A 9 24.13 14.98 -28.34
N TYR A 10 23.00 14.30 -28.57
CA TYR A 10 22.30 13.56 -27.52
C TYR A 10 23.10 12.35 -27.02
N ALA A 11 23.77 11.62 -27.91
CA ALA A 11 24.61 10.50 -27.54
C ALA A 11 25.81 10.95 -26.69
N GLU A 12 26.51 12.01 -27.11
CA GLU A 12 27.64 12.58 -26.36
C GLU A 12 27.22 13.11 -24.98
N LEU A 13 26.04 13.74 -24.89
CA LEU A 13 25.50 14.20 -23.60
C LEU A 13 25.19 13.03 -22.66
N ALA A 14 24.59 11.96 -23.17
CA ALA A 14 24.26 10.77 -22.39
C ALA A 14 25.53 10.05 -21.88
N GLU A 15 26.54 9.90 -22.75
CA GLU A 15 27.83 9.31 -22.36
C GLU A 15 28.55 10.17 -21.32
N THR A 16 28.52 11.49 -21.47
CA THR A 16 29.12 12.42 -20.49
C THR A 16 28.41 12.33 -19.14
N ALA A 17 27.08 12.26 -19.11
CA ALA A 17 26.31 12.12 -17.89
C ALA A 17 26.59 10.79 -17.17
N VAL A 18 26.63 9.68 -17.92
CA VAL A 18 26.96 8.36 -17.36
C VAL A 18 28.40 8.33 -16.84
N ASN A 19 29.36 8.89 -17.57
CA ASN A 19 30.75 8.96 -17.12
C ASN A 19 30.92 9.86 -15.89
N SER A 20 30.20 10.98 -15.80
CA SER A 20 30.19 11.81 -14.59
C SER A 20 29.61 11.08 -13.37
N PHE A 21 28.61 10.21 -13.59
CA PHE A 21 28.01 9.40 -12.55
C PHE A 21 28.93 8.26 -12.10
N LEU A 22 29.73 7.70 -13.00
CA LEU A 22 30.68 6.61 -12.69
C LEU A 22 31.99 7.10 -12.05
N ILE A 23 32.39 8.36 -12.24
CA ILE A 23 33.60 8.94 -11.61
C ILE A 23 33.36 9.28 -10.14
N SER A 24 32.11 9.50 -9.70
CA SER A 24 31.79 9.55 -8.26
C SER A 24 31.71 8.13 -7.69
N LYS A 25 32.86 7.47 -7.55
CA LYS A 25 32.97 6.23 -6.78
C LYS A 25 32.67 6.40 -5.29
N ASP A 26 32.58 7.65 -4.83
CA ASP A 26 31.84 8.02 -3.64
C ASP A 26 30.49 8.53 -4.09
N SER A 27 29.56 7.61 -4.36
CA SER A 27 28.14 7.96 -4.27
C SER A 27 28.00 8.72 -2.96
N PRO A 28 27.52 9.97 -2.93
CA PRO A 28 27.06 10.52 -1.67
C PRO A 28 25.98 9.53 -1.23
N VAL A 29 26.31 8.72 -0.23
CA VAL A 29 25.29 7.99 0.51
C VAL A 29 24.44 9.12 1.04
N VAL A 30 23.33 9.39 0.35
CA VAL A 30 22.25 10.16 0.95
C VAL A 30 21.71 9.23 2.00
N GLU A 31 22.42 9.15 3.13
CA GLU A 31 21.83 8.66 4.35
C GLU A 31 20.69 9.63 4.60
N PRO A 32 19.43 9.16 4.59
CA PRO A 32 18.34 10.01 5.02
C PRO A 32 18.68 10.35 6.46
N THR A 33 19.13 11.58 6.71
CA THR A 33 19.28 12.08 8.06
C THR A 33 17.87 12.15 8.62
N ARG A 34 17.50 11.09 9.34
CA ARG A 34 16.23 10.97 10.04
C ARG A 34 16.23 12.11 11.06
N ILE A 35 15.53 13.19 10.74
CA ILE A 35 15.25 14.28 11.67
C ILE A 35 14.20 13.80 12.67
N HIS A 36 14.46 12.67 13.33
CA HIS A 36 13.77 12.18 14.52
C HIS A 36 14.88 11.57 15.39
N SER A 37 15.55 12.43 16.16
CA SER A 37 16.20 12.05 17.40
C SER A 37 15.09 11.79 18.43
N GLY A 38 14.54 10.59 18.38
CA GLY A 38 13.42 10.18 19.22
C GLY A 38 13.57 8.72 19.60
N THR A 39 14.55 8.46 20.47
CA THR A 39 14.78 7.22 21.22
C THR A 39 15.16 5.99 20.39
N GLU A 40 16.03 5.15 20.95
CA GLU A 40 16.19 3.76 20.55
C GLU A 40 14.80 3.13 20.38
N GLU A 41 14.37 2.98 19.12
CA GLU A 41 13.18 2.21 18.78
C GLU A 41 13.51 0.75 19.10
N ASN A 42 13.23 0.41 20.35
CA ASN A 42 13.23 -0.88 20.99
C ASN A 42 12.94 -1.98 19.95
N LYS A 43 13.84 -2.95 19.78
CA LYS A 43 13.65 -4.07 18.84
C LYS A 43 12.37 -4.90 19.12
N GLY A 44 11.69 -4.66 20.25
CA GLY A 44 10.32 -5.13 20.53
C GLY A 44 9.20 -4.42 19.73
N ALA A 45 9.45 -3.26 19.13
CA ALA A 45 8.52 -2.52 18.24
C ALA A 45 8.37 -3.19 16.86
N LEU A 46 9.27 -4.12 16.50
CA LEU A 46 9.13 -5.04 15.37
C LEU A 46 8.27 -6.26 15.72
N ARG A 47 7.25 -6.10 16.59
CA ARG A 47 6.25 -7.16 16.80
C ARG A 47 5.37 -7.26 15.55
N LYS A 48 5.83 -8.12 14.63
CA LYS A 48 5.12 -8.92 13.64
C LYS A 48 3.60 -8.72 13.57
N SER A 49 3.14 -8.36 12.38
CA SER A 49 1.83 -8.61 11.78
C SER A 49 0.64 -8.55 12.74
N ARG A 50 0.01 -7.37 12.86
CA ARG A 50 -1.28 -7.29 13.56
C ARG A 50 -2.40 -7.44 12.53
N GLY A 51 -2.74 -8.69 12.21
CA GLY A 51 -3.87 -9.05 11.35
C GLY A 51 -5.19 -8.88 12.10
N GLU A 52 -5.95 -9.95 12.26
CA GLU A 52 -7.23 -9.92 13.00
C GLU A 52 -7.05 -9.59 14.50
N GLU A 53 -5.84 -9.78 15.03
CA GLU A 53 -5.47 -9.48 16.42
C GLU A 53 -4.99 -8.05 16.65
N ASP A 54 -5.07 -7.18 15.63
CA ASP A 54 -4.91 -5.74 15.80
C ASP A 54 -6.05 -5.16 16.63
N GLU A 55 -5.73 -4.30 17.60
CA GLU A 55 -6.73 -3.65 18.45
C GLU A 55 -7.73 -2.85 17.60
N ASP A 56 -7.27 -2.14 16.58
CA ASP A 56 -8.17 -1.40 15.69
C ASP A 56 -9.06 -2.34 14.87
N PHE A 57 -8.55 -3.51 14.47
CA PHE A 57 -9.34 -4.52 13.79
C PHE A 57 -10.43 -5.06 14.72
N GLN A 58 -10.10 -5.39 15.97
CA GLN A 58 -11.05 -5.88 16.96
C GLN A 58 -12.13 -4.85 17.29
N ILE A 59 -11.76 -3.56 17.40
CA ILE A 59 -12.75 -2.47 17.57
C ILE A 59 -13.70 -2.44 16.37
N LEU A 60 -13.16 -2.53 15.15
CA LEU A 60 -13.97 -2.58 13.93
C LEU A 60 -14.88 -3.80 13.89
N GLU A 61 -14.37 -4.97 14.27
CA GLU A 61 -15.13 -6.21 14.34
C GLU A 61 -16.27 -6.10 15.36
N TYR A 62 -16.00 -5.55 16.54
CA TYR A 62 -17.03 -5.30 17.54
C TYR A 62 -18.13 -4.36 17.02
N GLN A 63 -17.75 -3.26 16.35
CA GLN A 63 -18.73 -2.34 15.74
C GLN A 63 -19.55 -3.05 14.66
N ALA A 64 -18.91 -3.87 13.82
CA ALA A 64 -19.59 -4.67 12.81
C ALA A 64 -20.58 -5.67 13.45
N GLN A 65 -20.19 -6.34 14.55
CA GLN A 65 -21.08 -7.21 15.32
C GLN A 65 -22.27 -6.47 15.93
N LYS A 66 -22.10 -5.18 16.29
CA LYS A 66 -23.20 -4.30 16.71
C LYS A 66 -24.09 -3.80 15.57
N GLY A 67 -23.82 -4.20 14.33
CA GLY A 67 -24.62 -3.86 13.16
C GLY A 67 -24.15 -2.61 12.42
N ASN A 68 -22.95 -2.09 12.72
CA ASN A 68 -22.40 -0.95 12.00
C ASN A 68 -21.99 -1.35 10.57
N ALA A 69 -22.78 -0.92 9.58
CA ALA A 69 -22.57 -1.27 8.18
C ALA A 69 -21.25 -0.69 7.61
N ALA A 70 -20.84 0.50 8.04
CA ALA A 70 -19.58 1.11 7.62
C ALA A 70 -18.36 0.35 8.18
N ALA A 71 -18.48 -0.25 9.37
CA ALA A 71 -17.46 -1.12 9.93
C ALA A 71 -17.32 -2.41 9.12
N MET A 72 -18.44 -3.04 8.74
CA MET A 72 -18.44 -4.21 7.86
C MET A 72 -17.76 -3.91 6.52
N TYR A 73 -18.07 -2.77 5.89
CA TYR A 73 -17.42 -2.32 4.66
C TYR A 73 -15.90 -2.16 4.84
N LYS A 74 -15.45 -1.51 5.92
CA LYS A 74 -14.02 -1.33 6.20
C LYS A 74 -13.29 -2.66 6.41
N ILE A 75 -13.89 -3.62 7.12
CA ILE A 75 -13.32 -4.96 7.28
C ILE A 75 -13.20 -5.65 5.91
N GLY A 76 -14.22 -5.53 5.07
CA GLY A 76 -14.18 -6.03 3.69
C GLY A 76 -12.99 -5.48 2.89
N LEU A 77 -12.72 -4.16 2.99
CA LEU A 77 -11.57 -3.53 2.35
C LEU A 77 -10.24 -4.08 2.86
N PHE A 78 -10.11 -4.34 4.16
CA PHE A 78 -8.88 -4.88 4.73
C PHE A 78 -8.55 -6.26 4.17
N TYR A 79 -9.56 -7.13 4.05
CA TYR A 79 -9.39 -8.43 3.39
C TYR A 79 -9.18 -8.32 1.88
N TYR A 80 -9.86 -7.39 1.19
CA TYR A 80 -9.73 -7.25 -0.26
C TYR A 80 -8.33 -6.80 -0.70
N PHE A 81 -7.77 -5.82 0.03
CA PHE A 81 -6.46 -5.23 -0.28
C PHE A 81 -5.30 -5.84 0.53
N GLY A 82 -5.58 -6.59 1.60
CA GLY A 82 -4.54 -7.16 2.46
C GLY A 82 -3.86 -6.09 3.31
N LEU A 83 -4.65 -5.27 3.98
CA LEU A 83 -4.18 -4.14 4.79
C LEU A 83 -4.02 -4.55 6.25
N ARG A 84 -3.30 -3.75 7.06
CA ARG A 84 -3.07 -4.03 8.49
C ARG A 84 -2.59 -5.47 8.72
N GLY A 85 -1.58 -5.95 7.99
CA GLY A 85 -1.06 -7.31 8.20
C GLY A 85 -2.03 -8.47 7.92
N LEU A 86 -3.25 -8.20 7.41
CA LEU A 86 -4.14 -9.25 6.92
C LEU A 86 -3.68 -9.73 5.55
N ARG A 87 -3.79 -11.03 5.31
CA ARG A 87 -3.64 -11.60 3.98
C ARG A 87 -4.87 -11.26 3.14
N ARG A 88 -4.66 -11.03 1.83
CA ARG A 88 -5.76 -10.86 0.87
C ARG A 88 -6.64 -12.10 0.88
N ASP A 89 -7.93 -11.89 1.09
CA ASP A 89 -8.96 -12.94 1.12
C ASP A 89 -10.27 -12.37 0.53
N HIS A 90 -10.45 -12.56 -0.77
CA HIS A 90 -11.62 -12.04 -1.47
C HIS A 90 -12.93 -12.70 -1.01
N THR A 91 -12.89 -13.94 -0.52
CA THR A 91 -14.06 -14.63 0.00
C THR A 91 -14.53 -14.00 1.30
N LYS A 92 -13.63 -13.74 2.25
CA LYS A 92 -13.95 -12.98 3.47
C LYS A 92 -14.37 -11.55 3.14
N ALA A 93 -13.72 -10.90 2.19
CA ALA A 93 -14.08 -9.55 1.77
C ALA A 93 -15.53 -9.48 1.25
N LEU A 94 -15.89 -10.38 0.32
CA LEU A 94 -17.26 -10.46 -0.23
C LEU A 94 -18.29 -10.74 0.86
N HIS A 95 -18.00 -11.64 1.80
CA HIS A 95 -18.89 -11.90 2.93
C HIS A 95 -19.18 -10.64 3.76
N TRP A 96 -18.15 -9.87 4.08
CA TRP A 96 -18.29 -8.62 4.83
C TRP A 96 -19.00 -7.53 4.03
N PHE A 97 -18.71 -7.41 2.73
CA PHE A 97 -19.43 -6.49 1.86
C PHE A 97 -20.92 -6.85 1.74
N SER A 98 -21.27 -8.13 1.60
CA SER A 98 -22.68 -8.57 1.52
C SER A 98 -23.44 -8.19 2.78
N LYS A 99 -22.85 -8.46 3.97
CA LYS A 99 -23.43 -8.02 5.25
C LYS A 99 -23.59 -6.51 5.34
N ALA A 100 -22.61 -5.75 4.83
CA ALA A 100 -22.69 -4.30 4.81
C ALA A 100 -23.87 -3.82 3.94
N VAL A 101 -24.07 -4.40 2.75
CA VAL A 101 -25.23 -4.09 1.89
C VAL A 101 -26.54 -4.41 2.59
N GLU A 102 -26.65 -5.58 3.24
CA GLU A 102 -27.85 -5.97 4.02
C GLU A 102 -28.16 -4.97 5.15
N LYS A 103 -27.15 -4.29 5.68
CA LYS A 103 -27.28 -3.27 6.73
C LYS A 103 -27.36 -1.84 6.19
N GLY A 104 -27.53 -1.67 4.88
CA GLY A 104 -27.76 -0.37 4.25
C GLY A 104 -26.48 0.39 3.89
N GLU A 105 -25.37 -0.30 3.66
CA GLU A 105 -24.13 0.29 3.14
C GLU A 105 -23.96 0.02 1.63
N PRO A 106 -24.51 0.89 0.76
CA PRO A 106 -24.53 0.67 -0.68
C PRO A 106 -23.13 0.77 -1.33
N ARG A 107 -22.15 1.42 -0.69
CA ARG A 107 -20.77 1.49 -1.22
C ARG A 107 -20.15 0.11 -1.41
N SER A 108 -20.60 -0.86 -0.62
CA SER A 108 -20.15 -2.25 -0.72
C SER A 108 -20.65 -2.95 -1.99
N MET A 109 -21.74 -2.46 -2.59
CA MET A 109 -22.35 -3.07 -3.78
C MET A 109 -21.41 -3.03 -5.00
N GLU A 110 -20.65 -1.94 -5.14
CA GLU A 110 -19.61 -1.82 -6.18
C GLU A 110 -18.59 -2.96 -6.05
N LEU A 111 -18.05 -3.17 -4.85
CA LEU A 111 -17.01 -4.17 -4.61
C LEU A 111 -17.50 -5.62 -4.73
N ILE A 112 -18.80 -5.88 -4.54
CA ILE A 112 -19.43 -7.19 -4.78
C ILE A 112 -19.67 -7.43 -6.27
N LEU A 113 -19.96 -6.39 -7.04
CA LEU A 113 -20.28 -6.51 -8.46
C LEU A 113 -19.02 -6.56 -9.35
N PHE A 114 -17.91 -5.97 -8.91
CA PHE A 114 -16.64 -5.94 -9.65
C PHE A 114 -15.54 -6.96 -9.29
N PRO A 115 -15.74 -8.06 -8.53
CA PRO A 115 -14.65 -9.00 -8.22
C PRO A 115 -14.18 -9.81 -9.45
N HIS A 116 -14.77 -9.61 -10.63
CA HIS A 116 -14.53 -10.41 -11.84
C HIS A 116 -13.85 -9.67 -13.02
N VAL A 117 -13.51 -8.38 -12.91
CA VAL A 117 -12.98 -7.61 -14.06
C VAL A 117 -11.46 -7.36 -14.00
N VAL A 118 -10.74 -7.98 -13.08
CA VAL A 118 -9.27 -7.93 -13.08
C VAL A 118 -8.74 -9.37 -13.21
N VAL A 119 -8.70 -9.85 -14.45
CA VAL A 119 -7.86 -10.97 -14.88
C VAL A 119 -6.98 -10.47 -16.01
#